data_AF-A0A9P3J6M3-F1
#
_entry.id   AF-A0A9P3J6M3-F1
#
_cell.length_a   1.000
_cell.length_b   1.000
_cell.length_c   1.000
_cell.angle_alpha   90.00
_cell.angle_beta   90.00
_cell.angle_gamma   90.00
#
_symmetry.space_group_name_H-M   'P 1'
#
loop_
_entity.id
_entity.type
_entity.pdbx_description
1 polymer ?
#
loop_
_entity_poly.entity_id
_entity_poly.type
_entity_poly.pdbx_seq_one_letter_code
_entity_poly.pdbx_strand_id
1 'polypeptide(L)'
;MLPSGMSPQGHQNRSRRSFHHLYHLTHHTRHPHHPSSPVHFFVSSLVTPSPRICYPLLVIVLLVIIGLASLTHFTHALIPLPRFRFARSTAESATDGAAAASRSLRQEAGDSSSPFPFATLANLVLVAGHSVYTSASCAPLDADPSWHLEPYQLNSGAASSFVEHIRLGVTAAAEDSRALLLFSGGETRRDAGPRSEAQSYWNAAEKLSWFGHTEVRGRALTEEYARDSFENLLFSICRFRQLAGAYPENITLLLATP
;
A
#
# COMPACT_ATOMS: atom_id res chain seq x y z
N MET A 1 59.34 32.62 13.20
CA MET A 1 60.43 31.79 13.75
C MET A 1 59.82 30.60 14.48
N LEU A 2 60.34 29.39 14.26
CA LEU A 2 60.24 28.26 15.20
C LEU A 2 61.48 28.34 16.13
N PRO A 3 61.50 27.70 17.32
CA PRO A 3 61.69 26.25 17.45
C PRO A 3 60.65 25.57 18.39
N SER A 4 60.71 24.29 18.75
CA SER A 4 61.02 23.01 18.04
C SER A 4 61.20 21.89 19.09
N GLY A 5 60.68 20.68 18.82
CA GLY A 5 61.01 19.44 19.55
C GLY A 5 60.13 19.13 20.79
N MET A 6 59.97 17.87 21.21
CA MET A 6 60.34 16.61 20.53
C MET A 6 59.46 15.44 21.02
N SER A 7 59.17 14.49 20.13
CA SER A 7 58.69 13.11 20.44
C SER A 7 59.92 12.15 20.54
N PRO A 8 59.86 10.80 20.69
CA PRO A 8 58.80 9.84 20.34
C PRO A 8 58.64 8.59 21.28
N GLN A 9 58.13 7.48 20.72
CA GLN A 9 57.93 6.10 21.25
C GLN A 9 56.66 5.93 22.11
N GLY A 10 55.86 4.86 21.99
CA GLY A 10 55.81 3.67 21.11
C GLY A 10 54.69 2.73 21.63
N HIS A 11 54.07 1.78 20.91
CA HIS A 11 54.26 1.20 19.58
C HIS A 11 52.89 0.76 18.98
N GLN A 12 52.88 0.39 17.69
CA GLN A 12 51.94 -0.46 16.90
C GLN A 12 50.66 -1.06 17.56
N ASN A 13 49.53 -1.25 16.85
CA ASN A 13 49.49 -1.87 15.50
C ASN A 13 48.29 -1.52 14.58
N ARG A 14 48.46 -1.84 13.30
CA ARG A 14 47.52 -1.91 12.16
C ARG A 14 46.74 -3.26 12.17
N SER A 15 45.71 -3.58 11.36
CA SER A 15 45.01 -2.92 10.24
C SER A 15 43.69 -3.65 9.83
N ARG A 16 42.70 -2.88 9.34
CA ARG A 16 41.65 -3.20 8.31
C ARG A 16 40.80 -4.51 8.33
N ARG A 17 39.47 -4.27 8.33
CA ARG A 17 38.41 -4.80 7.42
C ARG A 17 38.15 -6.33 7.28
N SER A 18 37.01 -6.75 7.84
CA SER A 18 35.83 -7.36 7.16
C SER A 18 35.98 -8.50 6.14
N PHE A 19 35.33 -9.66 6.40
CA PHE A 19 34.12 -10.16 5.68
C PHE A 19 33.80 -11.64 6.02
N HIS A 20 32.49 -12.02 6.02
CA HIS A 20 31.95 -13.38 5.77
C HIS A 20 32.37 -14.55 6.72
N HIS A 21 31.67 -15.70 6.82
CA HIS A 21 30.25 -16.05 6.67
C HIS A 21 29.94 -17.39 7.40
N LEU A 22 28.66 -17.78 7.42
CA LEU A 22 28.10 -19.14 7.61
C LEU A 22 28.43 -19.98 8.87
N TYR A 23 27.36 -20.54 9.44
CA TYR A 23 27.40 -21.81 10.17
C TYR A 23 27.43 -22.97 9.18
N HIS A 24 28.17 -24.04 9.49
CA HIS A 24 27.77 -25.42 9.13
C HIS A 24 28.56 -26.43 9.96
N LEU A 25 27.91 -27.48 10.44
CA LEU A 25 28.58 -28.63 11.06
C LEU A 25 27.80 -29.90 10.72
N THR A 26 28.43 -30.78 9.93
CA THR A 26 27.78 -31.92 9.29
C THR A 26 28.75 -33.11 9.21
N HIS A 27 28.31 -34.28 9.69
CA HIS A 27 28.57 -35.62 9.12
C HIS A 27 30.06 -36.09 8.95
N HIS A 28 30.45 -37.36 8.98
CA HIS A 28 29.73 -38.64 8.87
C HIS A 28 30.65 -39.85 9.18
N THR A 29 30.07 -41.06 9.45
CA THR A 29 30.60 -42.42 9.10
C THR A 29 31.90 -42.96 9.78
N ARG A 30 32.19 -44.28 9.92
CA ARG A 30 31.46 -45.58 9.72
C ARG A 30 32.20 -46.80 10.35
N HIS A 31 31.45 -47.79 10.86
CA HIS A 31 31.73 -49.28 10.85
C HIS A 31 32.98 -49.86 11.58
N PRO A 32 33.13 -51.20 11.78
CA PRO A 32 32.37 -52.37 11.24
C PRO A 32 31.90 -53.52 12.20
N HIS A 33 31.03 -54.40 11.66
CA HIS A 33 30.81 -55.87 11.87
C HIS A 33 30.94 -56.55 13.27
N HIS A 34 29.84 -57.09 13.86
CA HIS A 34 29.32 -58.50 13.84
C HIS A 34 29.86 -59.41 14.97
N PRO A 35 29.14 -60.47 15.44
CA PRO A 35 27.71 -60.86 15.32
C PRO A 35 26.99 -60.72 16.71
N SER A 36 25.98 -61.47 17.21
CA SER A 36 25.15 -62.64 16.79
C SER A 36 23.69 -62.59 17.33
N SER A 37 23.27 -63.53 18.21
CA SER A 37 21.90 -63.79 18.73
C SER A 37 21.92 -64.77 19.93
N PRO A 38 20.79 -65.10 20.61
CA PRO A 38 19.43 -64.52 20.68
C PRO A 38 19.22 -63.81 22.05
N VAL A 39 18.05 -63.44 22.63
CA VAL A 39 16.63 -63.90 22.65
C VAL A 39 15.71 -62.68 22.94
N HIS A 40 14.39 -62.88 22.99
CA HIS A 40 13.29 -61.96 23.37
C HIS A 40 12.75 -61.02 22.29
N PHE A 41 11.68 -61.51 21.62
CA PHE A 41 10.65 -60.64 21.05
C PHE A 41 9.95 -59.86 22.17
N PHE A 42 10.35 -58.60 22.39
CA PHE A 42 9.49 -57.63 23.04
C PHE A 42 8.73 -56.86 21.97
N VAL A 43 7.54 -57.36 21.60
CA VAL A 43 6.60 -56.62 20.74
C VAL A 43 6.05 -55.46 21.55
N SER A 44 6.80 -54.36 21.59
CA SER A 44 6.31 -53.08 22.12
C SER A 44 5.06 -52.73 21.34
N SER A 45 3.92 -52.71 22.02
CA SER A 45 2.63 -52.54 21.35
C SER A 45 2.60 -51.18 20.66
N LEU A 46 2.56 -51.20 19.33
CA LEU A 46 1.97 -50.09 18.58
C LEU A 46 0.51 -50.00 19.05
N VAL A 47 0.25 -49.06 19.97
CA VAL A 47 -1.09 -48.71 20.41
C VAL A 47 -1.80 -48.10 19.20
N THR A 48 -2.43 -48.96 18.40
CA THR A 48 -3.37 -48.54 17.38
C THR A 48 -4.46 -47.75 18.12
N PRO A 49 -4.63 -46.44 17.84
CA PRO A 49 -5.54 -45.61 18.61
C PRO A 49 -6.95 -46.16 18.40
N SER A 50 -7.59 -46.60 19.49
CA SER A 50 -8.83 -47.36 19.40
C SER A 50 -9.86 -46.59 18.54
N PRO A 51 -10.63 -47.26 17.66
CA PRO A 51 -11.48 -46.57 16.70
C PRO A 51 -12.50 -45.63 17.36
N ARG A 52 -12.87 -45.92 18.62
CA ARG A 52 -13.76 -45.11 19.47
C ARG A 52 -13.22 -43.70 19.76
N ILE A 53 -11.92 -43.43 19.59
CA ILE A 53 -11.28 -42.13 19.84
C ILE A 53 -10.98 -41.39 18.53
N CYS A 54 -10.59 -42.11 17.46
CA CYS A 54 -10.28 -41.48 16.18
C CYS A 54 -11.51 -40.86 15.50
N TYR A 55 -12.65 -41.55 15.50
CA TYR A 55 -13.87 -41.04 14.86
C TYR A 55 -14.39 -39.72 15.46
N PRO A 56 -14.59 -39.56 16.79
CA PRO A 56 -15.06 -38.28 17.33
C PRO A 56 -14.07 -37.14 17.10
N LEU A 57 -12.75 -37.39 17.17
CA LEU A 57 -11.75 -36.35 16.88
C LEU A 57 -11.81 -35.90 15.41
N LEU A 58 -11.93 -36.85 14.47
CA LEU A 58 -12.03 -36.56 13.04
C LEU A 58 -13.35 -35.84 12.70
N VAL A 59 -14.46 -36.19 13.36
CA VAL A 59 -15.74 -35.47 13.24
C VAL A 59 -15.62 -34.04 13.75
N ILE A 60 -14.98 -33.81 14.91
CA ILE A 60 -14.74 -32.44 15.44
C ILE A 60 -13.88 -31.64 14.46
N VAL A 61 -12.78 -32.20 13.94
CA VAL A 61 -11.94 -31.52 12.95
C VAL A 61 -12.72 -31.19 11.67
N LEU A 62 -13.55 -32.12 11.17
CA LEU A 62 -14.39 -31.90 10.00
C LEU A 62 -15.44 -30.79 10.26
N LEU A 63 -16.08 -30.78 11.42
CA LEU A 63 -17.05 -29.74 11.81
C LEU A 63 -16.38 -28.37 11.98
N VAL A 64 -15.14 -28.30 12.48
CA VAL A 64 -14.35 -27.06 12.54
C VAL A 64 -13.99 -26.59 11.13
N ILE A 65 -13.56 -27.48 10.23
CA ILE A 65 -13.27 -27.13 8.83
C ILE A 65 -14.54 -26.62 8.12
N ILE A 66 -15.67 -27.31 8.27
CA ILE A 66 -16.97 -26.89 7.70
C ILE A 66 -17.42 -25.56 8.30
N GLY A 67 -17.25 -25.35 9.62
CA GLY A 67 -17.59 -24.10 10.30
C GLY A 67 -16.74 -22.92 9.81
N LEU A 68 -15.42 -23.12 9.67
CA LEU A 68 -14.50 -22.11 9.13
C LEU A 68 -14.78 -21.81 7.64
N ALA A 69 -15.05 -22.83 6.82
CA ALA A 69 -15.41 -22.65 5.42
C ALA A 69 -16.80 -21.99 5.25
N SER A 70 -17.75 -22.28 6.13
CA SER A 70 -19.05 -21.59 6.17
C SER A 70 -18.88 -20.14 6.59
N LEU A 71 -18.00 -19.86 7.57
CA LEU A 71 -17.70 -18.50 8.02
C LEU A 71 -17.00 -17.68 6.92
N THR A 72 -16.04 -18.24 6.18
CA THR A 72 -15.42 -17.53 5.05
C THR A 72 -16.38 -17.35 3.88
N HIS A 73 -17.25 -18.31 3.59
CA HIS A 73 -18.28 -18.14 2.56
C HIS A 73 -19.31 -17.08 2.95
N PHE A 74 -19.70 -17.03 4.23
CA PHE A 74 -20.61 -16.03 4.80
C PHE A 74 -19.98 -14.63 4.83
N THR A 75 -18.71 -14.49 5.19
CA THR A 75 -18.02 -13.18 5.13
C THR A 75 -17.82 -12.71 3.69
N HIS A 76 -17.49 -13.60 2.74
CA HIS A 76 -17.45 -13.25 1.31
C HIS A 76 -18.83 -12.87 0.73
N ALA A 77 -19.92 -13.45 1.25
CA ALA A 77 -21.28 -13.12 0.84
C ALA A 77 -21.77 -11.77 1.42
N LEU A 78 -21.33 -11.40 2.62
CA LEU A 78 -21.68 -10.12 3.26
C LEU A 78 -20.72 -8.96 2.91
N ILE A 79 -19.46 -9.27 2.62
CA ILE A 79 -18.41 -8.32 2.27
C ILE A 79 -17.59 -8.91 1.10
N PRO A 80 -18.05 -8.76 -0.15
CA PRO A 80 -17.22 -9.08 -1.30
C PRO A 80 -15.95 -8.22 -1.26
N LEU A 81 -14.79 -8.88 -1.28
CA LEU A 81 -13.51 -8.17 -1.18
C LEU A 81 -13.25 -7.35 -2.46
N PRO A 82 -12.78 -6.09 -2.35
CA PRO A 82 -12.41 -5.27 -3.51
C PRO A 82 -11.28 -5.92 -4.30
N ARG A 83 -11.35 -5.82 -5.64
CA ARG A 83 -10.23 -6.23 -6.51
C ARG A 83 -9.17 -5.14 -6.55
N PHE A 84 -7.95 -5.46 -6.12
CA PHE A 84 -6.84 -4.51 -6.13
C PHE A 84 -6.13 -4.45 -7.48
N ARG A 85 -5.84 -3.23 -7.94
CA ARG A 85 -4.90 -2.92 -9.02
C ARG A 85 -3.83 -1.99 -8.44
N PHE A 86 -2.57 -2.38 -8.56
CA PHE A 86 -1.43 -1.53 -8.24
C PHE A 86 -0.92 -0.92 -9.54
N ALA A 87 -1.08 0.39 -9.70
CA ALA A 87 -0.46 1.13 -10.80
C ALA A 87 0.91 1.64 -10.32
N ARG A 88 1.95 1.40 -11.12
CA ARG A 88 3.32 1.91 -10.91
C ARG A 88 3.63 2.84 -12.07
N SER A 89 4.30 3.96 -11.79
CA SER A 89 4.83 4.81 -12.87
C SER A 89 5.87 4.03 -13.67
N THR A 90 5.55 3.78 -14.94
CA THR A 90 6.51 3.53 -16.02
C THR A 90 6.46 4.75 -16.92
N ALA A 91 7.56 5.49 -17.00
CA ALA A 91 7.62 6.76 -17.72
C ALA A 91 7.61 6.53 -19.25
N GLU A 92 6.41 6.40 -19.81
CA GLU A 92 6.20 6.27 -21.26
C GLU A 92 5.08 7.22 -21.70
N SER A 93 5.36 8.07 -22.69
CA SER A 93 4.50 9.17 -23.10
C SER A 93 3.52 8.73 -24.19
N ALA A 94 2.23 8.68 -23.86
CA ALA A 94 1.15 8.47 -24.83
C ALA A 94 0.26 9.73 -24.93
N THR A 95 0.11 10.27 -26.14
CA THR A 95 -0.86 11.31 -26.46
C THR A 95 -2.12 10.72 -27.08
N ASP A 96 -3.14 11.58 -27.23
CA ASP A 96 -4.32 11.41 -28.09
C ASP A 96 -5.44 10.45 -27.61
N GLY A 97 -6.61 11.04 -27.31
CA GLY A 97 -7.82 10.29 -26.90
C GLY A 97 -9.04 11.15 -26.52
N ALA A 98 -8.87 12.45 -26.27
CA ALA A 98 -9.88 13.32 -25.64
C ALA A 98 -11.16 13.66 -26.47
N ALA A 99 -11.35 13.11 -27.67
CA ALA A 99 -12.41 13.55 -28.60
C ALA A 99 -13.76 12.82 -28.50
N ALA A 100 -13.86 11.72 -27.72
CA ALA A 100 -15.04 10.84 -27.72
C ALA A 100 -16.01 11.04 -26.55
N ALA A 101 -15.52 11.37 -25.35
CA ALA A 101 -16.30 11.32 -24.11
C ALA A 101 -17.42 12.38 -23.99
N SER A 102 -17.28 13.52 -24.67
CA SER A 102 -18.12 14.71 -24.48
C SER A 102 -19.57 14.61 -25.00
N ARG A 103 -19.98 13.48 -25.59
CA ARG A 103 -21.32 13.30 -26.20
C ARG A 103 -22.30 12.41 -25.42
N SER A 104 -21.89 11.77 -24.32
CA SER A 104 -22.75 10.85 -23.56
C SER A 104 -23.22 11.36 -22.18
N LEU A 105 -22.80 12.56 -21.76
CA LEU A 105 -23.21 13.17 -20.48
C LEU A 105 -24.44 14.09 -20.59
N ARG A 106 -25.36 13.77 -21.51
CA ARG A 106 -26.71 14.32 -21.54
C ARG A 106 -27.71 13.18 -21.48
N GLN A 107 -28.65 13.28 -20.56
CA GLN A 107 -29.86 12.45 -20.45
C GLN A 107 -29.71 11.05 -19.83
N GLU A 108 -29.15 10.98 -18.61
CA GLU A 108 -29.77 10.17 -17.55
C GLU A 108 -30.10 11.06 -16.34
N ALA A 109 -31.29 11.66 -16.36
CA ALA A 109 -31.92 12.23 -15.17
C ALA A 109 -32.65 11.11 -14.41
N GLY A 110 -31.87 10.16 -13.88
CA GLY A 110 -32.34 8.94 -13.22
C GLY A 110 -32.42 9.08 -11.70
N ASP A 111 -33.66 9.14 -11.18
CA ASP A 111 -34.08 9.02 -9.78
C ASP A 111 -33.23 9.72 -8.69
N SER A 112 -33.70 10.89 -8.25
CA SER A 112 -33.12 11.67 -7.14
C SER A 112 -33.54 11.15 -5.75
N SER A 113 -33.41 9.85 -5.50
CA SER A 113 -33.87 9.19 -4.25
C SER A 113 -32.75 8.70 -3.33
N SER A 114 -31.53 8.49 -3.85
CA SER A 114 -30.43 7.94 -3.05
C SER A 114 -29.93 8.94 -1.99
N PRO A 115 -29.73 8.52 -0.72
CA PRO A 115 -29.14 9.36 0.32
C PRO A 115 -27.62 9.52 0.17
N PHE A 116 -26.99 8.84 -0.79
CA PHE A 116 -25.54 8.87 -1.01
C PHE A 116 -25.18 9.68 -2.27
N PRO A 117 -24.37 10.75 -2.15
CA PRO A 117 -24.12 11.69 -3.25
C PRO A 117 -23.41 11.09 -4.48
N PHE A 118 -22.77 9.92 -4.34
CA PHE A 118 -22.03 9.24 -5.40
C PHE A 118 -22.47 7.79 -5.61
N ALA A 119 -23.75 7.48 -5.38
CA ALA A 119 -24.30 6.13 -5.41
C ALA A 119 -24.14 5.35 -6.74
N THR A 120 -23.84 6.03 -7.85
CA THR A 120 -23.57 5.43 -9.16
C THR A 120 -22.10 5.04 -9.36
N LEU A 121 -21.18 5.56 -8.52
CA LEU A 121 -19.77 5.22 -8.54
C LEU A 121 -19.53 3.93 -7.76
N ALA A 122 -18.63 3.09 -8.28
CA ALA A 122 -18.39 1.74 -7.76
C ALA A 122 -16.90 1.38 -7.65
N ASN A 123 -16.00 2.18 -8.22
CA ASN A 123 -14.57 1.95 -8.17
C ASN A 123 -13.87 3.06 -7.39
N LEU A 124 -12.78 2.73 -6.70
CA LEU A 124 -11.97 3.70 -5.96
C LEU A 124 -10.62 3.87 -6.65
N VAL A 125 -10.29 5.09 -7.05
CA VAL A 125 -8.90 5.49 -7.33
C VAL A 125 -8.38 6.20 -6.09
N LEU A 126 -7.34 5.64 -5.48
CA LEU A 126 -6.76 6.11 -4.23
C LEU A 126 -5.35 6.64 -4.47
N VAL A 127 -5.17 7.93 -4.22
CA VAL A 127 -3.88 8.61 -4.20
C VAL A 127 -3.48 8.86 -2.73
N ALA A 128 -2.52 8.08 -2.24
CA ALA A 128 -1.95 8.31 -0.91
C ALA A 128 -1.05 9.55 -0.90
N GLY A 129 -1.32 10.49 -0.01
CA GLY A 129 -0.49 11.64 0.27
C GLY A 129 0.79 11.24 0.99
N HIS A 130 1.88 11.95 0.67
CA HIS A 130 3.19 11.77 1.32
C HIS A 130 3.95 13.11 1.47
N SER A 131 3.35 14.24 1.12
CA SER A 131 3.87 15.60 1.33
C SER A 131 2.71 16.60 1.31
N VAL A 132 2.94 17.82 1.82
CA VAL A 132 1.94 18.91 1.79
C VAL A 132 2.34 19.94 0.74
N TYR A 133 1.49 20.14 -0.27
CA TYR A 133 1.63 21.28 -1.18
C TYR A 133 1.39 22.59 -0.42
N THR A 134 2.31 23.53 -0.56
CA THR A 134 2.26 24.87 0.04
C THR A 134 2.19 25.93 -1.05
N SER A 135 1.11 26.71 -1.09
CA SER A 135 0.97 27.89 -1.95
C SER A 135 1.72 29.12 -1.41
N ALA A 136 2.70 28.91 -0.53
CA ALA A 136 3.40 29.97 0.21
C ALA A 136 4.54 30.61 -0.60
N SER A 137 5.11 29.89 -1.57
CA SER A 137 6.10 30.39 -2.51
C SER A 137 5.47 30.70 -3.88
N CYS A 138 6.02 31.67 -4.59
CA CYS A 138 5.67 31.96 -5.99
C CYS A 138 6.33 30.99 -6.98
N ALA A 139 6.77 29.81 -6.51
CA ALA A 139 7.51 28.84 -7.30
C ALA A 139 6.59 28.00 -8.23
N PRO A 140 7.13 27.35 -9.27
CA PRO A 140 6.47 26.27 -9.99
C PRO A 140 6.01 25.15 -9.04
N LEU A 141 4.91 24.46 -9.38
CA LEU A 141 4.32 23.45 -8.48
C LEU A 141 5.21 22.19 -8.39
N ASP A 142 5.94 21.88 -9.44
CA ASP A 142 6.94 20.82 -9.58
C ASP A 142 8.31 21.15 -8.94
N ALA A 143 8.48 22.33 -8.33
CA ALA A 143 9.72 22.73 -7.66
C ALA A 143 9.67 22.45 -6.14
N ASP A 144 10.76 21.92 -5.58
CA ASP A 144 10.85 21.54 -4.16
C ASP A 144 10.43 22.65 -3.15
N PRO A 145 10.71 23.95 -3.36
CA PRO A 145 10.22 25.05 -2.50
C PRO A 145 8.70 25.30 -2.53
N SER A 146 7.93 24.55 -3.32
CA SER A 146 6.46 24.53 -3.28
C SER A 146 5.91 23.52 -2.26
N TRP A 147 6.73 22.62 -1.71
CA TRP A 147 6.27 21.49 -0.90
C TRP A 147 6.93 21.44 0.49
N HIS A 148 6.20 20.90 1.47
CA HIS A 148 6.77 20.58 2.77
C HIS A 148 7.46 19.20 2.71
N LEU A 149 8.78 19.19 2.59
CA LEU A 149 9.61 17.99 2.48
C LEU A 149 10.26 17.64 3.83
N GLU A 150 10.19 16.37 4.24
CA GLU A 150 11.04 15.88 5.34
C GLU A 150 12.51 15.74 4.90
N PRO A 151 13.49 15.69 5.82
CA PRO A 151 14.91 15.51 5.48
C PRO A 151 15.23 14.28 4.61
N TYR A 152 14.44 13.20 4.69
CA TYR A 152 14.59 12.01 3.83
C TYR A 152 13.96 12.16 2.43
N GLN A 153 13.20 13.24 2.21
CA GLN A 153 12.58 13.60 0.93
C GLN A 153 13.37 14.68 0.19
N LEU A 154 14.51 15.14 0.75
CA LEU A 154 15.40 16.12 0.12
C LEU A 154 16.29 15.49 -0.97
N ASN A 155 15.68 14.64 -1.81
CA ASN A 155 16.23 14.21 -3.08
C ASN A 155 15.76 15.23 -4.14
N SER A 156 16.67 15.75 -4.95
CA SER A 156 16.38 16.83 -5.91
C SER A 156 15.26 16.45 -6.88
N GLY A 157 14.14 17.18 -6.84
CA GLY A 157 12.97 16.94 -7.69
C GLY A 157 11.85 16.11 -7.07
N ALA A 158 11.85 15.90 -5.75
CA ALA A 158 10.76 15.22 -5.03
C ALA A 158 9.38 15.87 -5.27
N ALA A 159 9.31 17.20 -5.43
CA ALA A 159 8.08 17.89 -5.82
C ALA A 159 7.50 17.37 -7.15
N SER A 160 8.34 17.02 -8.13
CA SER A 160 7.87 16.52 -9.42
C SER A 160 7.26 15.12 -9.33
N SER A 161 7.72 14.26 -8.41
CA SER A 161 7.12 12.94 -8.20
C SER A 161 5.75 13.02 -7.51
N PHE A 162 5.54 13.98 -6.61
CA PHE A 162 4.19 14.23 -6.05
C PHE A 162 3.23 14.79 -7.10
N VAL A 163 3.68 15.69 -7.99
CA VAL A 163 2.87 16.18 -9.12
C VAL A 163 2.50 15.04 -10.08
N GLU A 164 3.46 14.17 -10.42
CA GLU A 164 3.21 12.99 -11.26
C GLU A 164 2.26 11.98 -10.59
N HIS A 165 2.37 11.79 -9.27
CA HIS A 165 1.46 10.93 -8.49
C HIS A 165 0.02 11.45 -8.53
N ILE A 166 -0.19 12.76 -8.41
CA ILE A 166 -1.51 13.39 -8.61
C ILE A 166 -1.98 13.20 -10.05
N ARG A 167 -1.11 13.43 -11.05
CA ARG A 167 -1.45 13.26 -12.48
C ARG A 167 -1.94 11.84 -12.77
N LEU A 168 -1.20 10.82 -12.32
CA LEU A 168 -1.57 9.41 -12.49
C LEU A 168 -2.92 9.08 -11.85
N GLY A 169 -3.24 9.69 -10.69
CA GLY A 169 -4.55 9.52 -10.04
C GLY A 169 -5.69 10.16 -10.81
N VAL A 170 -5.46 11.37 -11.35
CA VAL A 170 -6.45 12.06 -12.18
C VAL A 170 -6.67 11.33 -13.52
N THR A 171 -5.61 10.88 -14.19
CA THR A 171 -5.73 10.09 -15.44
C THR A 171 -6.40 8.74 -15.19
N ALA A 172 -6.01 7.98 -14.16
CA ALA A 172 -6.65 6.70 -13.84
C ALA A 172 -8.13 6.86 -13.43
N ALA A 173 -8.51 8.01 -12.85
CA ALA A 173 -9.91 8.34 -12.62
C ALA A 173 -10.63 8.75 -13.91
N ALA A 174 -9.98 9.46 -14.83
CA ALA A 174 -10.56 9.83 -16.13
C ALA A 174 -10.88 8.62 -17.01
N GLU A 175 -10.01 7.60 -17.01
CA GLU A 175 -10.20 6.32 -17.71
C GLU A 175 -11.42 5.52 -17.22
N ASP A 176 -11.86 5.72 -15.96
CA ASP A 176 -12.99 5.03 -15.37
C ASP A 176 -14.08 6.01 -14.87
N SER A 177 -15.13 6.18 -15.68
CA SER A 177 -16.28 7.02 -15.32
C SER A 177 -17.08 6.54 -14.10
N ARG A 178 -16.92 5.28 -13.65
CA ARG A 178 -17.50 4.75 -12.39
C ARG A 178 -16.55 4.91 -11.19
N ALA A 179 -15.38 5.53 -11.36
CA ALA A 179 -14.45 5.76 -10.26
C ALA A 179 -14.74 7.04 -9.46
N LEU A 180 -14.66 6.94 -8.14
CA LEU A 180 -14.42 8.06 -7.23
C LEU A 180 -12.92 8.20 -7.02
N LEU A 181 -12.39 9.41 -7.20
CA LEU A 181 -11.00 9.74 -6.84
C LEU A 181 -10.96 10.23 -5.38
N LEU A 182 -10.17 9.55 -4.54
CA LEU A 182 -9.83 10.05 -3.20
C LEU A 182 -8.33 10.36 -3.12
N PHE A 183 -8.04 11.63 -2.82
CA PHE A 183 -6.76 12.00 -2.21
C PHE A 183 -6.87 11.71 -0.72
N SER A 184 -5.85 11.06 -0.15
CA SER A 184 -5.88 10.56 1.22
C SER A 184 -4.63 10.97 1.99
N GLY A 185 -4.75 11.29 3.28
CA GLY A 185 -3.62 11.66 4.15
C GLY A 185 -3.87 12.95 4.93
N GLY A 186 -3.71 12.89 6.25
CA GLY A 186 -4.12 13.94 7.19
C GLY A 186 -3.05 14.95 7.58
N GLU A 187 -3.30 15.67 8.67
CA GLU A 187 -2.43 16.73 9.23
C GLU A 187 -1.25 16.14 10.04
N THR A 188 -0.38 15.38 9.38
CA THR A 188 0.77 14.71 10.02
C THR A 188 1.96 15.63 10.29
N ARG A 189 2.05 16.78 9.60
CA ARG A 189 3.22 17.66 9.56
C ARG A 189 2.99 18.96 10.29
N ARG A 190 3.46 19.01 11.55
CA ARG A 190 3.38 20.18 12.45
C ARG A 190 3.74 21.51 11.77
N ASP A 191 4.81 21.52 10.98
CA ASP A 191 5.38 22.76 10.43
C ASP A 191 4.79 23.14 9.05
N ALA A 192 3.90 22.30 8.50
CA ALA A 192 3.09 22.62 7.32
C ALA A 192 1.81 23.44 7.64
N GLY A 193 1.46 23.54 8.93
CA GLY A 193 0.23 24.16 9.45
C GLY A 193 -0.99 23.23 9.41
N PRO A 194 -2.20 23.75 9.68
CA PRO A 194 -3.46 22.99 9.55
C PRO A 194 -3.79 22.81 8.06
N ARG A 195 -3.14 21.82 7.44
CA ARG A 195 -3.36 21.40 6.05
C ARG A 195 -3.04 19.92 5.92
N SER A 196 -4.06 19.13 5.59
CA SER A 196 -3.91 17.71 5.27
C SER A 196 -3.12 17.51 3.97
N GLU A 197 -2.41 16.38 3.86
CA GLU A 197 -1.74 16.00 2.61
C GLU A 197 -2.77 15.87 1.47
N ALA A 198 -3.94 15.27 1.75
CA ALA A 198 -5.06 15.12 0.82
C ALA A 198 -5.62 16.44 0.26
N GLN A 199 -5.97 17.41 1.12
CA GLN A 199 -6.48 18.71 0.66
C GLN A 199 -5.41 19.48 -0.11
N SER A 200 -4.13 19.29 0.23
CA SER A 200 -3.02 19.89 -0.51
C SER A 200 -2.88 19.30 -1.92
N TYR A 201 -3.04 17.97 -2.08
CA TYR A 201 -3.05 17.29 -3.38
C TYR A 201 -4.26 17.70 -4.23
N TRP A 202 -5.45 17.80 -3.63
CA TRP A 202 -6.66 18.30 -4.32
C TRP A 202 -6.46 19.74 -4.82
N ASN A 203 -5.88 20.61 -4.00
CA ASN A 203 -5.55 22.00 -4.38
C ASN A 203 -4.51 22.07 -5.50
N ALA A 204 -3.54 21.15 -5.53
CA ALA A 204 -2.57 21.05 -6.60
C ALA A 204 -3.20 20.57 -7.92
N ALA A 205 -4.11 19.58 -7.88
CA ALA A 205 -4.88 19.14 -9.04
C ALA A 205 -5.73 20.28 -9.63
N GLU A 206 -6.44 21.04 -8.78
CA GLU A 206 -7.21 22.22 -9.18
C GLU A 206 -6.31 23.29 -9.83
N LYS A 207 -5.17 23.63 -9.20
CA LYS A 207 -4.22 24.61 -9.74
C LYS A 207 -3.58 24.18 -11.07
N LEU A 208 -3.47 22.86 -11.32
CA LEU A 208 -3.01 22.28 -12.58
C LEU A 208 -4.16 21.97 -13.57
N SER A 209 -5.36 22.53 -13.34
CA SER A 209 -6.54 22.36 -14.20
C SER A 209 -6.88 20.89 -14.50
N TRP A 210 -6.68 20.02 -13.50
CA TRP A 210 -6.89 18.57 -13.57
C TRP A 210 -6.13 17.91 -14.72
N PHE A 211 -4.99 18.48 -15.15
CA PHE A 211 -4.19 18.00 -16.29
C PHE A 211 -5.00 17.86 -17.59
N GLY A 212 -6.09 18.63 -17.73
CA GLY A 212 -7.05 18.56 -18.84
C GLY A 212 -8.32 17.75 -18.52
N HIS A 213 -8.28 16.86 -17.53
CA HIS A 213 -9.38 15.97 -17.12
C HIS A 213 -10.36 16.64 -16.15
N THR A 214 -10.88 17.81 -16.51
CA THR A 214 -11.76 18.61 -15.65
C THR A 214 -13.05 17.90 -15.23
N GLU A 215 -13.48 16.87 -15.96
CA GLU A 215 -14.59 15.98 -15.61
C GLU A 215 -14.34 15.13 -14.34
N VAL A 216 -13.09 14.91 -13.95
CA VAL A 216 -12.73 14.19 -12.72
C VAL A 216 -13.03 15.02 -11.48
N ARG A 217 -12.94 16.36 -11.57
CA ARG A 217 -13.19 17.29 -10.46
C ARG A 217 -14.54 17.07 -9.76
N GLY A 218 -15.58 16.74 -10.53
CA GLY A 218 -16.93 16.50 -9.99
C GLY A 218 -17.06 15.26 -9.09
N ARG A 219 -16.04 14.39 -9.09
CA ARG A 219 -15.98 13.09 -8.39
C ARG A 219 -14.61 12.86 -7.75
N ALA A 220 -13.96 13.94 -7.32
CA ALA A 220 -12.67 13.95 -6.64
C ALA A 220 -12.80 14.61 -5.26
N LEU A 221 -12.49 13.86 -4.20
CA LEU A 221 -12.71 14.24 -2.79
C LEU A 221 -11.51 13.86 -1.91
N THR A 222 -11.59 14.21 -0.62
CA THR A 222 -10.55 14.01 0.37
C THR A 222 -10.91 12.97 1.46
N GLU A 223 -9.88 12.29 1.93
CA GLU A 223 -9.77 11.60 3.22
C GLU A 223 -8.62 12.29 3.99
N GLU A 224 -8.89 12.81 5.18
CA GLU A 224 -8.00 13.77 5.87
C GLU A 224 -7.59 13.32 7.27
N TYR A 225 -7.83 12.05 7.62
CA TYR A 225 -7.53 11.50 8.94
C TYR A 225 -6.40 10.47 8.94
N ALA A 226 -6.03 9.92 7.78
CA ALA A 226 -4.98 8.90 7.66
C ALA A 226 -3.59 9.43 8.05
N ARG A 227 -2.90 8.73 8.95
CA ARG A 227 -1.56 9.09 9.46
C ARG A 227 -0.44 8.22 8.92
N ASP A 228 -0.77 7.08 8.32
CA ASP A 228 0.16 6.15 7.70
C ASP A 228 -0.43 5.49 6.43
N SER A 229 0.34 4.63 5.76
CA SER A 229 -0.10 3.96 4.51
C SER A 229 -1.18 2.90 4.69
N PHE A 230 -1.39 2.38 5.91
CA PHE A 230 -2.50 1.45 6.21
C PHE A 230 -3.79 2.21 6.45
N GLU A 231 -3.75 3.29 7.24
CA GLU A 231 -4.89 4.18 7.44
C GLU A 231 -5.34 4.83 6.13
N ASN A 232 -4.40 5.20 5.25
CA ASN A 232 -4.72 5.74 3.91
C ASN A 232 -5.63 4.80 3.10
N LEU A 233 -5.38 3.49 3.16
CA LEU A 233 -6.23 2.50 2.51
C LEU A 233 -7.55 2.27 3.27
N LEU A 234 -7.47 2.03 4.58
CA LEU A 234 -8.63 1.68 5.40
C LEU A 234 -9.66 2.81 5.46
N PHE A 235 -9.21 4.03 5.72
CA PHE A 235 -10.09 5.19 5.83
C PHE A 235 -10.66 5.58 4.47
N SER A 236 -9.91 5.45 3.38
CA SER A 236 -10.44 5.68 2.02
C SER A 236 -11.51 4.67 1.62
N ILE A 237 -11.41 3.40 2.01
CA ILE A 237 -12.47 2.40 1.82
C ILE A 237 -13.74 2.78 2.61
N CYS A 238 -13.58 3.21 3.87
CA CYS A 238 -14.69 3.72 4.69
C CYS A 238 -15.30 5.00 4.10
N ARG A 239 -14.47 5.92 3.60
CA ARG A 239 -14.85 7.21 3.00
C ARG A 239 -15.61 7.01 1.70
N PHE A 240 -15.16 6.09 0.84
CA PHE A 240 -15.91 5.65 -0.33
C PHE A 240 -17.32 5.18 0.06
N ARG A 241 -17.44 4.33 1.09
CA ARG A 241 -18.75 3.84 1.57
C ARG A 241 -19.64 4.92 2.17
N GLN A 242 -19.09 5.95 2.81
CA GLN A 242 -19.88 7.13 3.23
C GLN A 242 -20.48 7.89 2.05
N LEU A 243 -19.81 7.87 0.89
CA LEU A 243 -20.11 8.71 -0.27
C LEU A 243 -20.97 7.98 -1.33
N ALA A 244 -20.78 6.68 -1.50
CA ALA A 244 -21.48 5.83 -2.47
C ALA A 244 -22.43 4.78 -1.84
N GLY A 245 -22.44 4.63 -0.50
CA GLY A 245 -23.28 3.67 0.24
C GLY A 245 -22.77 2.22 0.22
N ALA A 246 -22.13 1.79 -0.87
CA ALA A 246 -21.47 0.49 -1.02
C ALA A 246 -19.95 0.59 -0.77
N TYR A 247 -19.28 -0.56 -0.55
CA TYR A 247 -17.82 -0.65 -0.69
C TYR A 247 -17.43 -0.75 -2.17
N PRO A 248 -16.19 -0.34 -2.56
CA PRO A 248 -15.79 -0.35 -3.96
C PRO A 248 -15.62 -1.77 -4.51
N GLU A 249 -16.05 -2.01 -5.75
CA GLU A 249 -15.83 -3.26 -6.50
C GLU A 249 -14.35 -3.48 -6.83
N ASN A 250 -13.64 -2.39 -7.17
CA ASN A 250 -12.23 -2.37 -7.56
C ASN A 250 -11.53 -1.17 -6.89
N ILE A 251 -10.27 -1.36 -6.48
CA ILE A 251 -9.40 -0.32 -5.92
C ILE A 251 -8.15 -0.21 -6.79
N THR A 252 -7.96 0.93 -7.44
CA THR A 252 -6.70 1.32 -8.06
C THR A 252 -5.90 2.13 -7.04
N LEU A 253 -4.84 1.54 -6.49
CA LEU A 253 -4.01 2.15 -5.46
C LEU A 253 -2.72 2.71 -6.07
N LEU A 254 -2.50 4.01 -5.86
CA LEU A 254 -1.28 4.75 -6.22
C LEU A 254 -0.54 5.14 -4.93
N LEU A 255 0.68 4.65 -4.79
CA LEU A 255 1.60 4.92 -3.69
C LEU A 255 2.78 5.75 -4.20
N ALA A 256 3.29 6.70 -3.42
CA ALA A 256 4.52 7.38 -3.80
C ALA A 256 5.71 6.42 -3.64
N THR A 257 6.54 6.32 -4.68
CA THR A 257 7.88 5.74 -4.55
C THR A 257 8.85 6.80 -4.04
N PRO A 258 9.68 6.49 -3.02
CA PRO A 258 10.74 7.37 -2.53
C PRO A 258 11.92 7.46 -3.51
#